data_AF-A0A353TFY7-F1
#
_entry.id   AF-A0A353TFY7-F1
#
_cell.length_a   1.000
_cell.length_b   1.000
_cell.length_c   1.000
_cell.angle_alpha   90.00
_cell.angle_beta   90.00
_cell.angle_gamma   90.00
#
_symmetry.space_group_name_H-M   'P 1'
#
loop_
_entity.id
_entity.type
_entity.pdbx_description
1 polymer ?
#
loop_
_entity_poly.entity_id
_entity_poly.type
_entity_poly.pdbx_seq_one_letter_code
_entity_poly.pdbx_strand_id
1 'polypeptide(L)'
;MKKFKILSVLIAVIALLLSCSPKEKKSIESANYQVIPLPSEIVTSEGNPFVLSSSVKIVFPEGNEKMQRNAEFLAEFLNISTGIKPDITSTAPDKNAIILGIGLQNPNKEAYEIAVGENSITITGASEAAVFYGIQTLRKSVLAGTKHVVFQPVTIKDEPRFSYRGMMLDVARHFQSVDFVKKYIDILALHNINRFHWHLTDDQGWRIEIKAYPK
;
A
#
# COMPACT_ATOMS: atom_id res chain seq x y z
N MET A 1 -48.97 35.13 -32.28
CA MET A 1 -48.86 34.94 -30.81
C MET A 1 -48.70 33.49 -30.36
N LYS A 2 -49.36 32.48 -30.95
CA LYS A 2 -49.20 31.06 -30.55
C LYS A 2 -47.81 30.44 -30.80
N LYS A 3 -47.12 30.81 -31.89
CA LYS A 3 -45.77 30.29 -32.21
C LYS A 3 -44.68 30.73 -31.20
N PHE A 4 -44.84 31.91 -30.59
CA PHE A 4 -43.89 32.43 -29.59
C PHE A 4 -43.97 31.66 -28.27
N LYS A 5 -45.18 31.25 -27.85
CA LYS A 5 -45.40 30.43 -26.65
C LYS A 5 -44.80 29.02 -26.77
N ILE A 6 -44.88 28.42 -27.96
CA ILE A 6 -44.30 27.09 -28.22
C ILE A 6 -42.77 27.14 -28.18
N LEU A 7 -42.17 28.21 -28.74
CA LEU A 7 -40.71 28.38 -28.72
C LEU A 7 -40.17 28.60 -27.30
N SER A 8 -40.86 29.37 -26.47
CA SER A 8 -40.48 29.57 -25.06
C SER A 8 -40.64 28.31 -24.20
N VAL A 9 -41.64 27.46 -24.48
CA VAL A 9 -41.80 26.17 -23.79
C VAL A 9 -40.71 25.18 -24.22
N LEU A 10 -40.33 25.17 -25.51
CA LEU A 10 -39.26 24.32 -26.00
C LEU A 10 -37.90 24.69 -25.40
N ILE A 11 -37.60 25.98 -25.27
CA ILE A 11 -36.36 26.47 -24.63
C ILE A 11 -36.34 26.14 -23.13
N ALA A 12 -37.48 26.24 -22.43
CA ALA A 12 -37.57 25.87 -21.01
C ALA A 12 -37.38 24.36 -20.78
N VAL A 13 -37.87 23.51 -21.69
CA VAL A 13 -37.68 22.05 -21.63
C VAL A 13 -36.23 21.66 -21.95
N ILE A 14 -35.58 22.33 -22.90
CA ILE A 14 -34.15 22.10 -23.21
C ILE A 14 -33.26 22.56 -22.04
N ALA A 15 -33.59 23.67 -21.38
CA ALA A 15 -32.88 24.13 -20.19
C ALA A 15 -33.04 23.18 -18.98
N LEU A 16 -34.21 22.55 -18.81
CA LEU A 16 -34.42 21.50 -17.79
C LEU A 16 -33.60 20.24 -18.08
N LEU A 17 -33.41 19.88 -19.36
CA LEU A 17 -32.64 18.70 -19.76
C LEU A 17 -31.13 18.90 -19.66
N LEU A 18 -30.63 20.15 -19.78
CA LEU A 18 -29.20 20.48 -19.61
C LEU A 18 -28.79 20.64 -18.13
N SER A 19 -29.75 20.80 -17.21
CA SER A 19 -29.48 20.94 -15.77
C SER A 19 -29.21 19.61 -15.05
N CYS A 20 -29.42 18.47 -15.71
CA CYS A 20 -29.06 17.14 -15.22
C CYS A 20 -27.76 16.65 -15.88
N SER A 21 -26.69 17.43 -15.75
CA SER A 21 -25.36 16.82 -15.83
C SER A 21 -25.13 16.06 -14.52
N PRO A 22 -24.92 14.73 -14.52
CA PRO A 22 -24.49 14.04 -13.32
C PRO A 22 -23.14 14.64 -12.92
N LYS A 23 -23.13 15.45 -11.85
CA LYS A 23 -21.89 15.74 -11.14
C LYS A 23 -21.32 14.37 -10.78
N GLU A 24 -20.13 14.04 -11.28
CA GLU A 24 -19.38 12.88 -10.80
C GLU A 24 -19.40 12.93 -9.28
N LYS A 25 -20.17 12.05 -8.64
CA LYS A 25 -20.02 11.81 -7.22
C LYS A 25 -18.62 11.26 -7.09
N LYS A 26 -17.68 12.06 -6.58
CA LYS A 26 -16.39 11.55 -6.11
C LYS A 26 -16.70 10.45 -5.11
N SER A 27 -16.60 9.18 -5.53
CA SER A 27 -16.78 8.06 -4.62
C SER A 27 -15.59 8.11 -3.67
N ILE A 28 -15.89 8.42 -2.40
CA ILE A 28 -14.92 8.30 -1.33
C ILE A 28 -14.91 6.82 -0.99
N GLU A 29 -13.82 6.15 -1.31
CA GLU A 29 -13.66 4.72 -1.03
C GLU A 29 -12.98 4.56 0.33
N SER A 30 -13.56 3.68 1.14
CA SER A 30 -12.96 3.31 2.43
C SER A 30 -11.96 2.19 2.23
N ALA A 31 -10.81 2.30 2.88
CA ALA A 31 -9.86 1.19 2.98
C ALA A 31 -10.52 -0.03 3.66
N ASN A 32 -10.17 -1.23 3.22
CA ASN A 32 -10.66 -2.49 3.77
C ASN A 32 -9.52 -3.27 4.44
N TYR A 33 -9.58 -3.41 5.76
CA TYR A 33 -8.53 -4.06 6.55
C TYR A 33 -8.59 -5.60 6.55
N GLN A 34 -9.62 -6.22 5.96
CA GLN A 34 -9.70 -7.67 5.77
C GLN A 34 -8.81 -8.11 4.59
N VAL A 35 -7.50 -7.93 4.75
CA VAL A 35 -6.48 -8.21 3.73
C VAL A 35 -6.01 -9.66 3.78
N ILE A 36 -5.19 -10.05 2.78
CA ILE A 36 -4.54 -11.36 2.72
C ILE A 36 -3.00 -11.19 2.87
N PRO A 37 -2.33 -11.96 3.75
CA PRO A 37 -2.89 -12.80 4.81
C PRO A 37 -3.71 -11.98 5.81
N LEU A 38 -4.68 -12.62 6.47
CA LEU A 38 -5.52 -11.96 7.48
C LEU A 38 -4.66 -11.63 8.72
N PRO A 39 -4.63 -10.37 9.17
CA PRO A 39 -3.96 -9.99 10.40
C PRO A 39 -4.50 -10.74 11.62
N SER A 40 -3.63 -10.95 12.60
CA SER A 40 -3.95 -11.69 13.83
C SER A 40 -5.07 -11.04 14.66
N GLU A 41 -5.13 -9.71 14.69
CA GLU A 41 -6.15 -8.95 15.40
C GLU A 41 -6.51 -7.66 14.64
N ILE A 42 -7.81 -7.38 14.50
CA ILE A 42 -8.35 -6.14 13.93
C ILE A 42 -9.45 -5.62 14.87
N VAL A 43 -9.22 -4.47 15.50
CA VAL A 43 -10.19 -3.81 16.38
C VAL A 43 -10.60 -2.48 15.78
N THR A 44 -11.80 -2.42 15.21
CA THR A 44 -12.39 -1.19 14.68
C THR A 44 -12.89 -0.31 15.82
N SER A 45 -12.83 1.00 15.65
CA SER A 45 -13.37 1.97 16.61
C SER A 45 -14.21 3.03 15.90
N GLU A 46 -15.10 3.68 16.66
CA GLU A 46 -15.85 4.83 16.16
C GLU A 46 -14.96 6.08 16.14
N GLY A 47 -15.19 6.96 15.18
CA GLY A 47 -14.47 8.23 15.06
C GLY A 47 -14.42 8.73 13.63
N ASN A 48 -13.81 9.89 13.43
CA ASN A 48 -13.60 10.44 12.11
C ASN A 48 -12.48 9.67 11.38
N PRO A 49 -12.65 9.37 10.08
CA PRO A 49 -11.63 8.67 9.33
C PRO A 49 -10.43 9.58 9.02
N PHE A 50 -9.26 8.97 8.86
CA PHE A 50 -8.10 9.64 8.28
C PHE A 50 -8.30 9.82 6.77
N VAL A 51 -8.16 11.04 6.27
CA VAL A 51 -8.34 11.35 4.85
C VAL A 51 -6.98 11.42 4.15
N LEU A 52 -6.74 10.54 3.17
CA LEU A 52 -5.54 10.62 2.36
C LEU A 52 -5.63 11.82 1.41
N SER A 53 -4.66 12.73 1.51
CA SER A 53 -4.58 13.94 0.67
C SER A 53 -3.13 14.28 0.35
N SER A 54 -2.91 15.22 -0.57
CA SER A 54 -1.57 15.73 -0.89
C SER A 54 -0.87 16.45 0.27
N SER A 55 -1.60 16.81 1.33
CA SER A 55 -1.00 17.41 2.54
C SER A 55 -0.41 16.38 3.49
N VAL A 56 -0.69 15.09 3.27
CA VAL A 56 -0.18 14.02 4.11
C VAL A 56 1.33 13.89 3.94
N LYS A 57 2.03 13.72 5.05
CA LYS A 57 3.47 13.43 5.07
C LYS A 57 3.73 12.05 5.65
N ILE A 58 4.73 11.34 5.11
CA ILE A 58 5.22 10.09 5.69
C ILE A 58 6.44 10.43 6.54
N VAL A 59 6.38 10.08 7.82
CA VAL A 59 7.40 10.40 8.82
C VAL A 59 8.21 9.13 9.12
N PHE A 60 9.52 9.24 9.16
CA PHE A 60 10.42 8.14 9.55
C PHE A 60 11.50 8.61 10.54
N PRO A 61 12.14 7.71 11.31
CA PRO A 61 13.17 8.11 12.26
C PRO A 61 14.44 8.61 11.55
N GLU A 62 14.92 9.78 11.94
CA GLU A 62 16.15 10.38 11.39
C GLU A 62 17.35 9.44 11.54
N GLY A 63 18.20 9.38 10.51
CA GLY A 63 19.41 8.55 10.51
C GLY A 63 19.18 7.04 10.28
N ASN A 64 17.93 6.57 10.14
CA ASN A 64 17.66 5.18 9.80
C ASN A 64 17.36 5.00 8.30
N GLU A 65 18.40 4.63 7.53
CA GLU A 65 18.31 4.44 6.08
C GLU A 65 17.27 3.39 5.65
N LYS A 66 17.08 2.32 6.44
CA LYS A 66 16.10 1.27 6.13
C LYS A 66 14.67 1.80 6.28
N MET A 67 14.45 2.64 7.29
CA MET A 67 13.15 3.29 7.50
C MET A 67 12.87 4.36 6.45
N GLN A 68 13.89 5.08 5.99
CA GLN A 68 13.76 5.96 4.83
C GLN A 68 13.30 5.18 3.59
N ARG A 69 13.93 4.03 3.29
CA ARG A 69 13.50 3.16 2.18
C ARG A 69 12.07 2.65 2.34
N ASN A 70 11.65 2.32 3.55
CA ASN A 70 10.27 1.95 3.85
C ASN A 70 9.30 3.12 3.58
N ALA A 71 9.66 4.34 3.96
CA ALA A 71 8.87 5.54 3.69
C ALA A 71 8.74 5.81 2.17
N GLU A 72 9.84 5.71 1.43
CA GLU A 72 9.88 5.84 -0.02
C GLU A 72 9.01 4.77 -0.70
N PHE A 73 9.08 3.52 -0.24
CA PHE A 73 8.26 2.42 -0.74
C PHE A 73 6.76 2.69 -0.53
N LEU A 74 6.37 3.16 0.65
CA LEU A 74 4.98 3.52 0.94
C LEU A 74 4.52 4.70 0.08
N ALA A 75 5.35 5.74 -0.06
CA ALA A 75 5.03 6.92 -0.89
C ALA A 75 4.78 6.53 -2.35
N GLU A 76 5.63 5.68 -2.91
CA GLU A 76 5.49 5.22 -4.29
C GLU A 76 4.26 4.30 -4.46
N PHE A 77 3.98 3.45 -3.48
CA PHE A 77 2.77 2.64 -3.49
C PHE A 77 1.48 3.50 -3.50
N LEU A 78 1.41 4.51 -2.64
CA LEU A 78 0.26 5.41 -2.57
C LEU A 78 0.10 6.20 -3.86
N ASN A 79 1.22 6.61 -4.47
CA ASN A 79 1.23 7.26 -5.78
C ASN A 79 0.63 6.36 -6.87
N ILE A 80 1.09 5.12 -6.96
CA ILE A 80 0.58 4.15 -7.95
C ILE A 80 -0.91 3.86 -7.74
N SER A 81 -1.35 3.72 -6.48
CA SER A 81 -2.72 3.32 -6.18
C SER A 81 -3.71 4.46 -6.26
N THR A 82 -3.30 5.68 -5.92
CA THR A 82 -4.21 6.82 -5.71
C THR A 82 -3.89 8.06 -6.53
N GLY A 83 -2.71 8.13 -7.13
CA GLY A 83 -2.17 9.32 -7.79
C GLY A 83 -1.66 10.40 -6.83
N ILE A 84 -1.71 10.15 -5.50
CA ILE A 84 -1.17 11.04 -4.48
C ILE A 84 0.17 10.50 -4.04
N LYS A 85 1.23 11.31 -4.16
CA LYS A 85 2.57 11.01 -3.64
C LYS A 85 2.86 11.88 -2.43
N PRO A 86 2.68 11.36 -1.19
CA PRO A 86 3.06 12.06 0.03
C PRO A 86 4.55 12.38 0.06
N ASP A 87 4.90 13.54 0.62
CA ASP A 87 6.30 13.88 0.92
C ASP A 87 6.81 13.06 2.12
N ILE A 88 8.08 12.67 2.07
CA ILE A 88 8.75 12.00 3.19
C ILE A 88 9.53 13.02 4.05
N THR A 89 9.55 12.84 5.37
CA THR A 89 10.23 13.75 6.31
C THR A 89 10.68 12.99 7.56
N SER A 90 11.69 13.49 8.27
CA SER A 90 12.06 12.99 9.59
C SER A 90 11.33 13.68 10.75
N THR A 91 10.68 14.82 10.47
CA THR A 91 9.95 15.61 11.47
C THR A 91 8.44 15.43 11.32
N ALA A 92 7.77 14.99 12.38
CA ALA A 92 6.32 14.81 12.39
C ALA A 92 5.60 16.17 12.40
N PRO A 93 4.63 16.40 11.49
CA PRO A 93 3.69 17.50 11.62
C PRO A 93 2.63 17.20 12.70
N ASP A 94 1.92 18.22 13.18
CA ASP A 94 0.86 18.07 14.20
C ASP A 94 -0.32 17.21 13.72
N LYS A 95 -0.59 17.20 12.40
CA LYS A 95 -1.70 16.48 11.76
C LYS A 95 -1.31 16.02 10.36
N ASN A 96 -2.11 15.11 9.79
CA ASN A 96 -1.96 14.55 8.45
C ASN A 96 -0.62 13.81 8.28
N ALA A 97 -0.30 12.92 9.22
CA ALA A 97 0.94 12.16 9.21
C ALA A 97 0.70 10.65 9.09
N ILE A 98 1.52 9.98 8.27
CA ILE A 98 1.72 8.53 8.39
C ILE A 98 3.08 8.32 9.06
N ILE A 99 3.08 7.86 10.30
CA ILE A 99 4.27 7.79 11.15
C ILE A 99 4.79 6.35 11.18
N LEU A 100 6.03 6.16 10.72
CA LEU A 100 6.72 4.88 10.75
C LEU A 100 7.66 4.87 11.96
N GLY A 101 7.47 3.90 12.86
CA GLY A 101 8.20 3.80 14.12
C GLY A 101 8.77 2.41 14.37
N ILE A 102 9.85 2.36 15.14
CA ILE A 102 10.39 1.13 15.73
C ILE A 102 10.31 1.27 17.24
N GLY A 103 10.07 0.18 17.95
CA GLY A 103 10.03 0.17 19.41
C GLY A 103 8.98 -0.75 20.00
N LEU A 104 8.22 -1.46 19.16
CA LEU A 104 7.26 -2.45 19.62
C LEU A 104 8.00 -3.56 20.38
N GLN A 105 7.65 -3.74 21.64
CA GLN A 105 8.21 -4.79 22.49
C GLN A 105 7.49 -6.11 22.19
N ASN A 106 8.07 -6.93 21.33
CA ASN A 106 7.55 -8.25 21.00
C ASN A 106 8.75 -9.22 20.72
N PRO A 107 8.71 -10.47 21.19
CA PRO A 107 9.73 -11.47 20.87
C PRO A 107 9.89 -11.75 19.37
N ASN A 108 8.81 -11.64 18.59
CA ASN A 108 8.81 -11.79 17.15
C ASN A 108 9.23 -10.47 16.47
N LYS A 109 10.37 -10.50 15.77
CA LYS A 109 10.93 -9.32 15.09
C LYS A 109 10.13 -8.89 13.86
N GLU A 110 9.20 -9.71 13.38
CA GLU A 110 8.29 -9.37 12.28
C GLU A 110 6.93 -8.86 12.78
N ALA A 111 6.73 -8.70 14.10
CA ALA A 111 5.50 -8.18 14.68
C ALA A 111 5.36 -6.66 14.48
N TYR A 112 4.16 -6.22 14.11
CA TYR A 112 3.82 -4.81 13.93
C TYR A 112 2.43 -4.47 14.46
N GLU A 113 2.23 -3.18 14.74
CA GLU A 113 0.95 -2.59 15.09
C GLU A 113 0.65 -1.42 14.15
N ILE A 114 -0.58 -1.33 13.66
CA ILE A 114 -1.11 -0.20 12.90
C ILE A 114 -2.23 0.44 13.72
N ALA A 115 -2.11 1.73 14.00
CA ALA A 115 -3.16 2.52 14.64
C ALA A 115 -3.59 3.65 13.69
N VAL A 116 -4.87 3.65 13.31
CA VAL A 116 -5.47 4.69 12.47
C VAL A 116 -6.35 5.57 13.35
N GLY A 117 -6.07 6.85 13.40
CA GLY A 117 -6.94 7.88 13.97
C GLY A 117 -7.14 9.04 13.00
N GLU A 118 -7.99 10.00 13.36
CA GLU A 118 -8.38 11.11 12.47
C GLU A 118 -7.18 11.91 11.91
N ASN A 119 -6.17 12.16 12.75
CA ASN A 119 -5.05 13.04 12.39
C ASN A 119 -3.79 12.28 11.94
N SER A 120 -3.70 10.97 12.21
CA SER A 120 -2.49 10.20 11.90
C SER A 120 -2.75 8.71 11.74
N ILE A 121 -1.94 8.07 10.90
CA ILE A 121 -1.76 6.62 10.85
C ILE A 121 -0.37 6.31 11.41
N THR A 122 -0.29 5.47 12.43
CA THR A 122 0.99 5.04 13.01
C THR A 122 1.23 3.57 12.69
N ILE A 123 2.41 3.24 12.16
CA ILE A 123 2.87 1.87 11.94
C ILE A 123 4.12 1.67 12.80
N THR A 124 4.00 0.88 13.87
CA THR A 124 5.10 0.61 14.80
C THR A 124 5.51 -0.86 14.71
N GLY A 125 6.77 -1.12 14.37
CA GLY A 125 7.32 -2.47 14.26
C GLY A 125 8.29 -2.83 15.38
N ALA A 126 8.49 -4.14 15.58
CA ALA A 126 9.56 -4.68 16.42
C ALA A 126 10.95 -4.63 15.73
N SER A 127 10.97 -4.34 14.43
CA SER A 127 12.14 -4.11 13.57
C SER A 127 11.75 -3.31 12.32
N GLU A 128 12.70 -2.92 11.48
CA GLU A 128 12.40 -2.30 10.18
C GLU A 128 11.65 -3.23 9.23
N ALA A 129 11.88 -4.55 9.32
CA ALA A 129 11.16 -5.53 8.52
C ALA A 129 9.69 -5.66 8.97
N ALA A 130 9.43 -5.57 10.28
CA ALA A 130 8.07 -5.51 10.81
C ALA A 130 7.31 -4.30 10.28
N VAL A 131 7.92 -3.11 10.29
CA VAL A 131 7.32 -1.91 9.70
C VAL A 131 6.99 -2.13 8.23
N PHE A 132 7.90 -2.76 7.48
CA PHE A 132 7.66 -3.10 6.08
C PHE A 132 6.43 -4.01 5.90
N TYR A 133 6.23 -5.01 6.76
CA TYR A 133 5.02 -5.85 6.72
C TYR A 133 3.75 -5.08 7.09
N GLY A 134 3.82 -4.15 8.04
CA GLY A 134 2.71 -3.23 8.34
C GLY A 134 2.37 -2.34 7.15
N ILE A 135 3.38 -1.85 6.42
CA ILE A 135 3.19 -1.14 5.15
C ILE A 135 2.49 -2.02 4.12
N GLN A 136 2.83 -3.32 4.01
CA GLN A 136 2.11 -4.23 3.10
C GLN A 136 0.63 -4.36 3.46
N THR A 137 0.29 -4.40 4.75
CA THR A 137 -1.11 -4.46 5.22
C THR A 137 -1.87 -3.19 4.86
N LEU A 138 -1.28 -2.01 5.11
CA LEU A 138 -1.86 -0.74 4.68
C LEU A 138 -1.99 -0.66 3.15
N ARG A 139 -1.01 -1.22 2.43
CA ARG A 139 -1.02 -1.29 0.97
C ARG A 139 -2.19 -2.11 0.44
N LYS A 140 -2.41 -3.29 1.01
CA LYS A 140 -3.49 -4.19 0.58
C LYS A 140 -4.88 -3.70 0.96
N SER A 141 -4.99 -2.79 1.93
CA SER A 141 -6.28 -2.23 2.30
C SER A 141 -6.80 -1.18 1.31
N VAL A 142 -5.94 -0.67 0.44
CA VAL A 142 -6.30 0.30 -0.61
C VAL A 142 -6.42 -0.41 -1.95
N LEU A 143 -7.57 -0.24 -2.63
CA LEU A 143 -7.76 -0.73 -3.98
C LEU A 143 -6.95 0.11 -4.98
N ALA A 144 -6.40 -0.54 -6.01
CA ALA A 144 -5.67 0.15 -7.06
C ALA A 144 -6.63 0.98 -7.93
N GLY A 145 -6.24 2.21 -8.25
CA GLY A 145 -7.04 3.15 -9.07
C GLY A 145 -8.00 4.04 -8.27
N THR A 146 -7.97 3.95 -6.93
CA THR A 146 -8.83 4.75 -6.05
C THR A 146 -8.30 6.17 -5.87
N LYS A 147 -9.00 7.18 -6.40
CA LYS A 147 -8.57 8.59 -6.32
C LYS A 147 -8.76 9.24 -4.94
N HIS A 148 -9.73 8.77 -4.16
CA HIS A 148 -10.09 9.36 -2.88
C HIS A 148 -10.25 8.24 -1.84
N VAL A 149 -9.22 8.08 -0.99
CA VAL A 149 -9.14 7.03 0.03
C VAL A 149 -9.35 7.64 1.41
N VAL A 150 -10.16 6.98 2.21
CA VAL A 150 -10.24 7.23 3.66
C VAL A 150 -9.93 5.97 4.44
N PHE A 151 -9.27 6.12 5.59
CA PHE A 151 -8.94 5.03 6.51
C PHE A 151 -9.81 5.18 7.76
N GLN A 152 -10.71 4.23 8.00
CA GLN A 152 -11.55 4.22 9.20
C GLN A 152 -10.71 3.93 10.44
N PRO A 153 -11.05 4.49 11.62
CA PRO A 153 -10.32 4.24 12.85
C PRO A 153 -10.22 2.74 13.19
N VAL A 154 -9.00 2.28 13.39
CA VAL A 154 -8.71 0.86 13.64
C VAL A 154 -7.39 0.71 14.38
N THR A 155 -7.29 -0.33 15.22
CA THR A 155 -6.03 -0.87 15.70
C THR A 155 -5.86 -2.27 15.13
N ILE A 156 -4.75 -2.52 14.45
CA ILE A 156 -4.38 -3.82 13.87
C ILE A 156 -3.10 -4.28 14.54
N LYS A 157 -3.08 -5.50 15.09
CA LYS A 157 -1.87 -6.14 15.60
C LYS A 157 -1.64 -7.42 14.83
N ASP A 158 -0.40 -7.63 14.42
CA ASP A 158 -0.09 -8.79 13.62
C ASP A 158 1.34 -9.25 13.78
N GLU A 159 1.52 -10.56 13.66
CA GLU A 159 2.80 -11.22 13.59
C GLU A 159 2.67 -12.54 12.84
N PRO A 160 3.72 -13.00 12.14
CA PRO A 160 3.63 -14.24 11.40
C PRO A 160 3.70 -15.44 12.34
N ARG A 161 2.82 -16.42 12.13
CA ARG A 161 2.87 -17.73 12.80
C ARG A 161 4.19 -18.48 12.57
N PHE A 162 4.77 -18.36 11.37
CA PHE A 162 6.01 -19.04 10.99
C PHE A 162 7.05 -18.02 10.52
N SER A 163 8.27 -18.15 11.04
CA SER A 163 9.40 -17.27 10.70
C SER A 163 9.98 -17.54 9.31
N TYR A 164 9.81 -18.76 8.77
CA TYR A 164 10.19 -19.09 7.39
C TYR A 164 8.93 -19.17 6.52
N ARG A 165 8.77 -18.21 5.61
CA ARG A 165 7.71 -18.19 4.59
C ARG A 165 8.39 -18.05 3.25
N GLY A 166 8.58 -19.18 2.57
CA GLY A 166 9.44 -19.26 1.39
C GLY A 166 8.70 -19.66 0.13
N MET A 167 9.20 -19.19 -1.01
CA MET A 167 8.81 -19.67 -2.32
C MET A 167 10.04 -19.97 -3.18
N MET A 168 10.00 -21.09 -3.89
CA MET A 168 11.07 -21.49 -4.80
C MET A 168 10.75 -21.08 -6.24
N LEU A 169 11.73 -20.53 -6.95
CA LEU A 169 11.67 -20.32 -8.39
C LEU A 169 12.75 -21.15 -9.09
N ASP A 170 12.32 -22.05 -9.98
CA ASP A 170 13.18 -22.78 -10.90
C ASP A 170 13.45 -21.94 -12.14
N VAL A 171 14.71 -21.53 -12.30
CA VAL A 171 15.20 -20.84 -13.51
C VAL A 171 16.13 -21.73 -14.35
N ALA A 172 16.38 -22.96 -13.90
CA ALA A 172 17.23 -23.91 -14.58
C ALA A 172 16.50 -24.54 -15.78
N ARG A 173 15.24 -24.97 -15.60
CA ARG A 173 14.44 -25.60 -16.67
C ARG A 173 14.02 -24.61 -17.75
N HIS A 174 13.58 -23.43 -17.33
CA HIS A 174 13.26 -22.31 -18.22
C HIS A 174 13.86 -21.02 -17.64
N PHE A 175 14.76 -20.41 -18.41
CA PHE A 175 15.43 -19.19 -17.96
C PHE A 175 14.45 -18.02 -17.82
N GLN A 176 14.64 -17.23 -16.76
CA GLN A 176 13.89 -16.01 -16.49
C GLN A 176 14.87 -14.83 -16.46
N SER A 177 14.47 -13.69 -17.03
CA SER A 177 15.29 -12.48 -16.99
C SER A 177 15.39 -11.94 -15.56
N VAL A 178 16.42 -11.12 -15.30
CA VAL A 178 16.59 -10.44 -14.00
C VAL A 178 15.36 -9.60 -13.63
N ASP A 179 14.76 -8.92 -14.61
CA ASP A 179 13.57 -8.10 -14.38
C ASP A 179 12.34 -8.94 -14.01
N PHE A 180 12.20 -10.13 -14.61
CA PHE A 180 11.17 -11.08 -14.18
C PHE A 180 11.39 -11.50 -12.73
N VAL A 181 12.62 -11.87 -12.36
CA VAL A 181 12.95 -12.31 -11.00
C VAL A 181 12.71 -11.19 -9.98
N LYS A 182 13.06 -9.94 -10.30
CA LYS A 182 12.75 -8.78 -9.45
C LYS A 182 11.24 -8.61 -9.25
N LYS A 183 10.47 -8.64 -10.33
CA LYS A 183 8.99 -8.56 -10.26
C LYS A 183 8.40 -9.72 -9.46
N TYR A 184 8.98 -10.91 -9.59
CA TYR A 184 8.59 -12.07 -8.80
C TYR A 184 8.82 -11.82 -7.30
N ILE A 185 9.98 -11.29 -6.92
CA ILE A 185 10.29 -10.89 -5.53
C ILE A 185 9.32 -9.82 -5.03
N ASP A 186 8.93 -8.84 -5.87
CA ASP A 186 7.94 -7.82 -5.49
C ASP A 186 6.57 -8.44 -5.17
N ILE A 187 6.16 -9.48 -5.92
CA ILE A 187 4.94 -10.24 -5.65
C ILE A 187 5.06 -11.04 -4.36
N LEU A 188 6.21 -11.66 -4.09
CA LEU A 188 6.47 -12.35 -2.83
C LEU A 188 6.34 -11.38 -1.64
N ALA A 189 6.93 -10.20 -1.76
CA ALA A 189 6.86 -9.16 -0.73
C ALA A 189 5.42 -8.71 -0.45
N LEU A 190 4.57 -8.57 -1.49
CA LEU A 190 3.14 -8.25 -1.33
C LEU A 190 2.39 -9.28 -0.46
N HIS A 191 2.80 -10.55 -0.53
CA HIS A 191 2.21 -11.66 0.23
C HIS A 191 2.95 -11.94 1.55
N ASN A 192 3.80 -11.01 1.99
CA ASN A 192 4.60 -11.13 3.22
C ASN A 192 5.53 -12.37 3.23
N ILE A 193 5.87 -12.92 2.06
CA ILE A 193 6.88 -13.98 1.89
C ILE A 193 8.26 -13.36 2.15
N ASN A 194 9.08 -14.05 2.93
CA ASN A 194 10.33 -13.51 3.46
C ASN A 194 11.57 -14.34 3.07
N ARG A 195 11.39 -15.40 2.29
CA ARG A 195 12.46 -16.22 1.74
C ARG A 195 12.22 -16.48 0.27
N PHE A 196 13.23 -16.21 -0.55
CA PHE A 196 13.26 -16.54 -1.95
C PHE A 196 14.28 -17.66 -2.15
N HIS A 197 13.81 -18.86 -2.47
CA HIS A 197 14.67 -19.99 -2.80
C HIS A 197 14.90 -20.00 -4.32
N TRP A 198 16.11 -19.64 -4.73
CA TRP A 198 16.44 -19.55 -6.15
C TRP A 198 17.13 -20.82 -6.63
N HIS A 199 16.42 -21.67 -7.36
CA HIS A 199 16.97 -22.91 -7.91
C HIS A 199 17.67 -22.61 -9.24
N LEU A 200 19.00 -22.48 -9.16
CA LEU A 200 19.85 -21.90 -10.20
C LEU A 200 20.45 -22.93 -11.18
N THR A 201 20.41 -24.22 -10.85
CA THR A 201 21.16 -25.25 -11.58
C THR A 201 20.37 -26.55 -11.63
N ASP A 202 20.32 -27.17 -12.80
CA ASP A 202 19.72 -28.48 -13.01
C ASP A 202 20.30 -29.13 -14.28
N ASP A 203 19.85 -30.32 -14.65
CA ASP A 203 20.37 -31.07 -15.81
C ASP A 203 20.29 -30.25 -17.11
N GLN A 204 19.24 -29.44 -17.25
CA GLN A 204 18.94 -28.66 -18.46
C GLN A 204 19.58 -27.26 -18.46
N GLY A 205 20.29 -26.86 -17.39
CA GLY A 205 20.98 -25.57 -17.41
C GLY A 205 21.58 -25.08 -16.10
N TRP A 206 22.63 -24.26 -16.26
CA TRP A 206 23.38 -23.61 -15.20
C TRP A 206 23.24 -22.08 -15.31
N ARG A 207 22.76 -21.40 -14.26
CA ARG A 207 22.31 -19.99 -14.34
C ARG A 207 23.11 -18.99 -13.49
N ILE A 208 24.22 -19.41 -12.89
CA ILE A 208 25.06 -18.53 -12.06
C ILE A 208 26.52 -18.56 -12.52
N GLU A 209 27.16 -17.41 -12.65
CA GLU A 209 28.57 -17.38 -13.04
C GLU A 209 29.46 -17.98 -11.94
N ILE A 210 30.32 -18.94 -12.28
CA ILE A 210 31.42 -19.40 -11.42
C ILE A 210 32.75 -19.12 -12.11
N LYS A 211 33.48 -18.11 -11.63
CA LYS A 211 34.73 -17.65 -12.28
C LYS A 211 35.80 -18.74 -12.45
N ALA A 212 35.86 -19.69 -11.50
CA ALA A 212 36.80 -20.82 -11.57
C ALA A 212 36.41 -21.87 -12.62
N TYR A 213 35.14 -21.93 -13.03
CA TYR A 213 34.58 -22.91 -13.97
C TYR A 213 33.78 -22.18 -15.06
N PRO A 214 34.46 -21.57 -16.04
CA PRO A 214 33.81 -20.74 -17.06
C PRO A 214 33.12 -21.54 -18.18
N LYS A 215 33.23 -22.87 -18.19
CA LYS A 215 32.59 -23.77 -19.16
C LYS A 215 31.46 -24.54 -18.51
#